data_AF-A0A450SHA3-F1
#
_entry.id   AF-A0A450SHA3-F1
#
_cell.length_a   1.000
_cell.length_b   1.000
_cell.length_c   1.000
_cell.angle_alpha   90.00
_cell.angle_beta   90.00
_cell.angle_gamma   90.00
#
_symmetry.space_group_name_H-M   'P 1'
#
loop_
_entity.id
_entity.type
_entity.pdbx_description
1 polymer ?
#
loop_
_entity_poly.entity_id
_entity_poly.type
_entity_poly.pdbx_seq_one_letter_code
_entity_poly.pdbx_strand_id
1 'polypeptide(L)'
;MGEEEIVYATLKRLAPNYANWRVLQEIQAHSKAICWPDCIEFITDGRGILTGSWDDTLKLWDISTVLNAGMAGGREIRAFRGHPNDVRSIALSPGGRTVLSGSSDKTLKLWDLASRKVIRTFREHSGSVYAVAIAPDGRSALSGSRDNTLKLRGVASGKVIRILEGHSNSVHSIAFSPNGRRAASGDKSGVMILWGEE
;
A
#
# COMPACT_ATOMS: atom_id res chain seq x y z
N MET A 1 6.62 41.75 -11.06
CA MET A 1 6.16 40.55 -10.32
C MET A 1 6.66 39.36 -11.14
N GLY A 2 7.59 38.59 -10.60
CA GLY A 2 8.22 37.49 -11.35
C GLY A 2 7.26 36.31 -11.54
N GLU A 3 7.49 35.47 -12.55
CA GLU A 3 6.63 34.31 -12.84
C GLU A 3 6.49 33.36 -11.63
N GLU A 4 7.55 33.17 -10.83
CA GLU A 4 7.52 32.38 -9.59
C GLU A 4 6.53 32.92 -8.56
N GLU A 5 6.42 34.24 -8.45
CA GLU A 5 5.56 34.91 -7.47
C GLU A 5 4.07 34.72 -7.82
N ILE A 6 3.77 34.68 -9.12
CA ILE A 6 2.43 34.41 -9.66
C ILE A 6 2.04 32.94 -9.45
N VAL A 7 2.97 32.01 -9.73
CA VAL A 7 2.75 30.57 -9.51
C VAL A 7 2.50 30.29 -8.02
N TYR A 8 3.31 30.88 -7.14
CA TYR A 8 3.18 30.70 -5.69
C TYR A 8 1.87 31.29 -5.14
N ALA A 9 1.49 32.50 -5.56
CA ALA A 9 0.22 33.11 -5.16
C ALA A 9 -0.99 32.30 -5.64
N THR A 10 -0.91 31.74 -6.86
CA THR A 10 -1.96 30.89 -7.43
C THR A 10 -2.10 29.57 -6.69
N LEU A 11 -0.97 28.93 -6.34
CA LEU A 11 -0.94 27.72 -5.51
C LEU A 11 -1.56 27.95 -4.12
N LYS A 12 -1.23 29.07 -3.45
CA LYS A 12 -1.86 29.43 -2.17
C LYS A 12 -3.37 29.59 -2.27
N ARG A 13 -3.87 30.11 -3.39
CA ARG A 13 -5.32 30.30 -3.60
C ARG A 13 -6.05 28.98 -3.87
N LEU A 14 -5.49 28.12 -4.72
CA LEU A 14 -6.17 26.89 -5.17
C LEU A 14 -5.94 25.69 -4.24
N ALA A 15 -4.83 25.70 -3.51
CA ALA A 15 -4.33 24.58 -2.73
C ALA A 15 -3.65 25.08 -1.43
N PRO A 16 -4.37 25.83 -0.58
CA PRO A 16 -3.77 26.47 0.61
C PRO A 16 -3.09 25.48 1.55
N ASN A 17 -3.61 24.25 1.62
CA ASN A 17 -3.06 23.18 2.46
C ASN A 17 -1.72 22.62 1.97
N TYR A 18 -1.35 22.87 0.71
CA TYR A 18 -0.16 22.33 0.05
C TYR A 18 0.90 23.39 -0.25
N ALA A 19 0.49 24.66 -0.32
CA ALA A 19 1.35 25.75 -0.78
C ALA A 19 2.57 26.06 0.09
N ASN A 20 2.60 25.56 1.34
CA ASN A 20 3.73 25.74 2.27
C ASN A 20 4.36 24.40 2.69
N TRP A 21 4.18 23.34 1.90
CA TRP A 21 4.82 22.06 2.18
C TRP A 21 6.33 22.20 2.27
N ARG A 22 6.89 21.58 3.30
CA ARG A 22 8.32 21.52 3.58
C ARG A 22 8.63 20.16 4.17
N VAL A 23 9.88 19.73 4.10
CA VAL A 23 10.32 18.53 4.80
C VAL A 23 10.10 18.74 6.30
N LEU A 24 9.18 17.97 6.88
CA LEU A 24 8.95 17.99 8.33
C LEU A 24 9.98 17.14 9.05
N GLN A 25 10.35 15.99 8.46
CA GLN A 25 11.32 15.06 9.00
C GLN A 25 11.82 14.08 7.93
N GLU A 26 13.08 13.67 8.05
CA GLU A 26 13.65 12.51 7.36
C GLU A 26 13.79 11.33 8.33
N ILE A 27 13.40 10.12 7.89
CA ILE A 27 13.46 8.89 8.71
C ILE A 27 14.16 7.81 7.89
N GLN A 28 15.29 7.30 8.38
CA GLN A 28 15.90 6.07 7.87
C GLN A 28 15.07 4.87 8.35
N ALA A 29 13.98 4.58 7.65
CA ALA A 29 12.99 3.62 8.11
C ALA A 29 13.45 2.15 7.98
N HIS A 30 14.11 1.81 6.88
CA HIS A 30 14.48 0.44 6.51
C HIS A 30 15.94 0.34 6.09
N SER A 31 16.51 -0.88 6.12
CA SER A 31 17.91 -1.13 5.68
C SER A 31 18.04 -1.28 4.16
N LYS A 32 16.90 -1.43 3.47
CA LYS A 32 16.77 -1.44 2.02
C LYS A 32 15.61 -0.52 1.59
N ALA A 33 15.42 -0.37 0.28
CA ALA A 33 14.38 0.49 -0.28
C ALA A 33 12.98 0.19 0.29
N ILE A 34 12.23 1.23 0.62
CA ILE A 34 10.78 1.16 0.77
C ILE A 34 10.23 0.99 -0.65
N CYS A 35 9.41 -0.04 -0.87
CA CYS A 35 9.08 -0.51 -2.22
C CYS A 35 8.18 0.45 -3.04
N TRP A 36 8.05 0.15 -4.34
CA TRP A 36 7.35 0.95 -5.35
C TRP A 36 6.36 0.06 -6.14
N PRO A 37 5.16 0.53 -6.52
CA PRO A 37 4.34 1.60 -5.91
C PRO A 37 3.49 1.04 -4.75
N ASP A 38 2.95 1.88 -3.86
CA ASP A 38 2.01 1.48 -2.79
C ASP A 38 2.62 0.65 -1.63
N CYS A 39 3.69 1.18 -1.04
CA CYS A 39 4.32 0.62 0.16
C CYS A 39 4.29 1.53 1.39
N ILE A 40 3.62 2.68 1.32
CA ILE A 40 3.50 3.65 2.41
C ILE A 40 2.02 3.99 2.57
N GLU A 41 1.48 3.78 3.77
CA GLU A 41 0.07 4.05 4.09
C GLU A 41 -0.05 4.76 5.43
N PHE A 42 -0.92 5.76 5.54
CA PHE A 42 -1.29 6.32 6.83
C PHE A 42 -2.24 5.36 7.56
N ILE A 43 -2.06 5.21 8.88
CA ILE A 43 -3.13 4.61 9.69
C ILE A 43 -4.29 5.61 9.80
N THR A 44 -5.50 5.09 10.00
CA THR A 44 -6.77 5.84 9.87
C THR A 44 -6.92 7.03 10.81
N ASP A 45 -6.16 7.10 11.91
CA ASP A 45 -6.16 8.25 12.82
C ASP A 45 -5.14 9.35 12.42
N GLY A 46 -4.37 9.13 11.35
CA GLY A 46 -3.34 10.04 10.84
C GLY A 46 -2.09 10.14 11.72
N ARG A 47 -1.98 9.35 12.79
CA ARG A 47 -0.89 9.45 13.78
C ARG A 47 0.26 8.48 13.56
N GLY A 48 0.12 7.60 12.57
CA GLY A 48 1.17 6.66 12.23
C GLY A 48 1.25 6.38 10.73
N ILE A 49 2.37 5.80 10.35
CA ILE A 49 2.67 5.41 8.97
C ILE A 49 3.08 3.94 8.96
N LEU A 50 2.51 3.17 8.06
CA LEU A 50 2.93 1.80 7.77
C LEU A 50 3.81 1.80 6.52
N THR A 51 4.96 1.13 6.61
CA THR A 51 5.92 1.02 5.49
C THR A 51 6.22 -0.44 5.19
N GLY A 52 6.32 -0.81 3.92
CA GLY A 52 6.82 -2.12 3.43
C GLY A 52 8.13 -1.96 2.67
N SER A 53 9.06 -2.92 2.82
CA SER A 53 10.41 -2.80 2.25
C SER A 53 10.97 -4.11 1.70
N TRP A 54 11.98 -3.96 0.82
CA TRP A 54 12.83 -5.06 0.35
C TRP A 54 13.77 -5.63 1.43
N ASP A 55 13.71 -5.12 2.67
CA ASP A 55 14.34 -5.76 3.84
C ASP A 55 13.47 -6.86 4.47
N ASP A 56 12.46 -7.33 3.73
CA ASP A 56 11.54 -8.41 4.07
C ASP A 56 10.58 -8.06 5.23
N THR A 57 10.54 -6.79 5.65
CA THR A 57 9.70 -6.34 6.76
C THR A 57 8.63 -5.33 6.38
N LEU A 58 7.59 -5.27 7.23
CA LEU A 58 6.74 -4.09 7.36
C LEU A 58 7.03 -3.42 8.70
N LYS A 59 6.95 -2.10 8.77
CA LYS A 59 7.14 -1.32 10.00
C LYS A 59 6.03 -0.29 10.20
N LEU A 60 5.58 -0.14 11.44
CA LEU A 60 4.64 0.90 11.87
C LEU A 60 5.38 1.96 12.68
N TRP A 61 5.21 3.21 12.27
CA TRP A 61 5.84 4.40 12.84
C TRP A 61 4.82 5.25 13.58
N ASP A 62 5.20 5.78 14.74
CA ASP A 62 4.48 6.86 15.42
C ASP A 62 5.01 8.18 14.89
N ILE A 63 4.13 9.03 14.39
CA ILE A 63 4.47 10.39 13.95
C ILE A 63 3.74 11.46 14.76
N SER A 64 2.99 11.08 15.81
CA SER A 64 2.26 12.02 16.67
C SER A 64 3.18 12.99 17.42
N THR A 65 4.44 12.62 17.65
CA THR A 65 5.49 13.45 18.24
C THR A 65 5.96 14.56 17.29
N VAL A 66 5.94 14.31 15.98
CA VAL A 66 6.29 15.28 14.93
C VAL A 66 5.22 16.38 14.84
N LEU A 67 3.96 16.03 15.08
CA LEU A 67 2.83 16.94 14.97
C LEU A 67 2.70 17.91 16.16
N ASN A 68 3.26 17.61 17.34
CA ASN A 68 2.92 18.31 18.58
C ASN A 68 4.06 19.00 19.34
N ALA A 69 5.35 18.77 19.07
CA ALA A 69 6.37 19.28 20.02
C ALA A 69 7.78 19.58 19.50
N GLY A 70 8.07 19.52 18.19
CA GLY A 70 9.44 19.77 17.71
C GLY A 70 10.48 18.75 18.24
N MET A 71 10.04 17.62 18.79
CA MET A 71 10.91 16.50 19.11
C MET A 71 11.23 15.74 17.83
N ALA A 72 12.52 15.70 17.48
CA ALA A 72 13.01 15.00 16.31
C ALA A 72 12.91 13.48 16.52
N GLY A 73 12.00 12.82 15.81
CA GLY A 73 11.92 11.36 15.81
C GLY A 73 10.52 10.81 15.54
N GLY A 74 10.29 10.28 14.33
CA GLY A 74 9.30 9.22 14.16
C GLY A 74 9.83 7.97 14.85
N ARG A 75 9.11 7.46 15.84
CA ARG A 75 9.54 6.28 16.60
C ARG A 75 9.02 5.03 15.91
N GLU A 76 9.91 4.08 15.58
CA GLU A 76 9.47 2.74 15.20
C GLU A 76 8.68 2.16 16.38
N ILE A 77 7.39 1.91 16.19
CA ILE A 77 6.55 1.29 17.21
C ILE A 77 6.65 -0.22 17.10
N ARG A 78 6.61 -0.74 15.86
CA ARG A 78 6.44 -2.18 15.59
C ARG A 78 7.10 -2.57 14.28
N ALA A 79 7.72 -3.76 14.27
CA ALA A 79 8.11 -4.48 13.07
C ALA A 79 7.28 -5.76 12.91
N PHE A 80 6.85 -6.05 11.69
CA PHE A 80 6.16 -7.28 11.30
C PHE A 80 7.11 -8.14 10.48
N ARG A 81 7.47 -9.31 11.03
CA ARG A 81 8.40 -10.26 10.42
C ARG A 81 7.66 -11.54 10.08
N GLY A 82 7.94 -12.10 8.89
CA GLY A 82 7.37 -13.39 8.49
C GLY A 82 7.31 -13.67 6.99
N HIS A 83 7.55 -12.66 6.14
CA HIS A 83 7.90 -12.92 4.74
C HIS A 83 9.40 -13.31 4.66
N PRO A 84 9.78 -14.41 3.99
CA PRO A 84 11.18 -14.77 3.76
C PRO A 84 11.87 -13.95 2.66
N ASN A 85 11.13 -13.21 1.83
CA ASN A 85 11.66 -12.36 0.77
C ASN A 85 10.96 -10.98 0.75
N ASP A 86 11.44 -10.08 -0.11
CA ASP A 86 11.00 -8.68 -0.19
C ASP A 86 9.49 -8.52 -0.07
N VAL A 87 9.07 -7.57 0.78
CA VAL A 87 7.70 -7.05 0.71
C VAL A 87 7.65 -6.06 -0.45
N ARG A 88 6.67 -6.23 -1.34
CA ARG A 88 6.57 -5.49 -2.60
C ARG A 88 5.38 -4.54 -2.66
N SER A 89 4.35 -4.77 -1.84
CA SER A 89 3.18 -3.89 -1.72
C SER A 89 2.45 -4.17 -0.42
N ILE A 90 1.80 -3.15 0.14
CA ILE A 90 0.95 -3.25 1.34
C ILE A 90 -0.37 -2.51 1.13
N ALA A 91 -1.43 -2.98 1.78
CA ALA A 91 -2.73 -2.31 1.78
C ALA A 91 -3.37 -2.36 3.17
N LEU A 92 -3.71 -1.20 3.72
CA LEU A 92 -4.39 -1.08 5.00
C LEU A 92 -5.90 -1.32 4.82
N SER A 93 -6.52 -2.06 5.74
CA SER A 93 -7.98 -2.19 5.75
C SER A 93 -8.64 -0.84 6.09
N PRO A 94 -9.85 -0.52 5.56
CA PRO A 94 -10.56 0.72 5.87
C PRO A 94 -10.79 0.98 7.37
N GLY A 95 -10.88 -0.07 8.19
CA GLY A 95 -10.99 0.04 9.65
C GLY A 95 -9.65 0.18 10.39
N GLY A 96 -8.52 0.22 9.70
CA GLY A 96 -7.19 0.35 10.30
C GLY A 96 -6.75 -0.81 11.20
N ARG A 97 -7.42 -1.97 11.15
CA ARG A 97 -7.12 -3.11 12.05
C ARG A 97 -6.16 -4.12 11.46
N THR A 98 -6.19 -4.29 10.14
CA THR A 98 -5.38 -5.29 9.44
C THR A 98 -4.65 -4.68 8.26
N VAL A 99 -3.49 -5.24 7.92
CA VAL A 99 -2.76 -4.96 6.68
C VAL A 99 -2.67 -6.23 5.85
N LEU A 100 -2.84 -6.12 4.54
CA LEU A 100 -2.49 -7.15 3.57
C LEU A 100 -1.13 -6.78 2.95
N SER A 101 -0.22 -7.74 2.86
CA SER A 101 1.06 -7.58 2.15
C SER A 101 1.20 -8.57 1.01
N GLY A 102 1.86 -8.16 -0.07
CA GLY A 102 2.33 -9.02 -1.15
C GLY A 102 3.86 -9.07 -1.18
N SER A 103 4.44 -10.22 -1.49
CA SER A 103 5.89 -10.44 -1.44
C SER A 103 6.46 -11.15 -2.65
N SER A 104 7.77 -10.94 -2.86
CA SER A 104 8.61 -11.72 -3.77
C SER A 104 8.61 -13.22 -3.46
N ASP A 105 8.20 -13.64 -2.25
CA ASP A 105 8.04 -15.04 -1.83
C ASP A 105 6.82 -15.74 -2.45
N LYS A 106 6.09 -15.04 -3.32
CA LYS A 106 4.88 -15.51 -4.03
C LYS A 106 3.64 -15.65 -3.15
N THR A 107 3.72 -15.14 -1.93
CA THR A 107 2.63 -15.19 -0.96
C THR A 107 2.07 -13.82 -0.68
N LEU A 108 0.85 -13.83 -0.16
CA LEU A 108 0.29 -12.71 0.56
C LEU A 108 0.14 -13.05 2.03
N LYS A 109 0.23 -12.06 2.92
CA LYS A 109 -0.08 -12.22 4.34
C LYS A 109 -1.05 -11.16 4.82
N LEU A 110 -2.07 -11.58 5.55
CA LEU A 110 -2.95 -10.69 6.30
C LEU A 110 -2.45 -10.64 7.73
N TRP A 111 -2.22 -9.44 8.25
CA TRP A 111 -1.66 -9.22 9.58
C TRP A 111 -2.66 -8.48 10.46
N ASP A 112 -2.70 -8.85 11.73
CA ASP A 112 -3.38 -8.06 12.75
C ASP A 112 -2.41 -7.01 13.31
N LEU A 113 -2.75 -5.73 13.18
CA LEU A 113 -1.85 -4.64 13.58
C LEU A 113 -1.63 -4.57 15.11
N ALA A 114 -2.65 -4.93 15.89
CA ALA A 114 -2.60 -4.85 17.35
C ALA A 114 -1.70 -5.95 17.95
N SER A 115 -1.81 -7.19 17.48
CA SER A 115 -1.06 -8.34 17.98
C SER A 115 0.25 -8.60 17.26
N ARG A 116 0.43 -8.03 16.04
CA ARG A 116 1.58 -8.24 15.15
C ARG A 116 1.66 -9.66 14.56
N LYS A 117 0.58 -10.43 14.63
CA LYS A 117 0.55 -11.80 14.15
C LYS A 117 0.00 -11.88 12.73
N VAL A 118 0.51 -12.85 11.98
CA VAL A 118 -0.09 -13.27 10.71
C VAL A 118 -1.43 -13.92 11.03
N ILE A 119 -2.52 -13.36 10.53
CA ILE A 119 -3.86 -13.95 10.58
C ILE A 119 -3.97 -15.05 9.53
N ARG A 120 -3.47 -14.80 8.30
CA ARG A 120 -3.49 -15.75 7.18
C ARG A 120 -2.28 -15.57 6.27
N THR A 121 -1.85 -16.68 5.64
CA THR A 121 -0.91 -16.67 4.50
C THR A 121 -1.60 -17.27 3.28
N PHE A 122 -1.55 -16.60 2.14
CA PHE A 122 -2.16 -17.03 0.89
C PHE A 122 -1.07 -17.40 -0.12
N ARG A 123 -1.16 -18.57 -0.76
CA ARG A 123 -0.07 -19.16 -1.58
C ARG A 123 -0.47 -19.42 -3.03
N GLU A 124 -1.44 -18.66 -3.53
CA GLU A 124 -2.13 -18.97 -4.79
C GLU A 124 -1.42 -18.43 -6.05
N HIS A 125 -0.46 -17.51 -5.90
CA HIS A 125 0.31 -16.98 -7.01
C HIS A 125 1.53 -17.86 -7.29
N SER A 126 1.83 -18.08 -8.57
CA SER A 126 3.02 -18.84 -9.00
C SER A 126 4.25 -17.94 -9.18
N GLY A 127 4.03 -16.62 -9.20
CA GLY A 127 5.03 -15.56 -9.28
C GLY A 127 5.01 -14.61 -8.08
N SER A 128 5.99 -13.71 -8.03
CA SER A 128 6.08 -12.66 -7.01
C SER A 128 4.84 -11.77 -7.04
N VAL A 129 4.30 -11.44 -5.87
CA VAL A 129 3.15 -10.53 -5.77
C VAL A 129 3.67 -9.11 -5.71
N TYR A 130 3.32 -8.29 -6.70
CA TYR A 130 3.83 -6.92 -6.83
C TYR A 130 2.84 -5.85 -6.39
N ALA A 131 1.54 -6.13 -6.42
CA ALA A 131 0.52 -5.17 -6.03
C ALA A 131 -0.55 -5.84 -5.17
N VAL A 132 -1.00 -5.17 -4.13
CA VAL A 132 -2.16 -5.58 -3.33
C VAL A 132 -3.06 -4.38 -3.08
N ALA A 133 -4.37 -4.60 -3.06
CA ALA A 133 -5.35 -3.57 -2.71
C ALA A 133 -6.49 -4.19 -1.89
N ILE A 134 -6.99 -3.48 -0.90
CA ILE A 134 -8.22 -3.84 -0.17
C ILE A 134 -9.33 -2.93 -0.67
N ALA A 135 -10.50 -3.52 -0.97
CA ALA A 135 -11.66 -2.76 -1.42
C ALA A 135 -12.17 -1.82 -0.30
N PRO A 136 -12.85 -0.71 -0.64
CA PRO A 136 -13.37 0.24 0.36
C PRO A 136 -14.33 -0.38 1.38
N ASP A 137 -14.98 -1.51 1.06
CA ASP A 137 -15.84 -2.25 1.98
C ASP A 137 -15.06 -3.09 3.02
N GLY A 138 -13.74 -3.25 2.84
CA GLY A 138 -12.85 -4.06 3.66
C GLY A 138 -13.06 -5.57 3.55
N ARG A 139 -13.97 -6.03 2.70
CA ARG A 139 -14.36 -7.45 2.57
C ARG A 139 -13.61 -8.16 1.47
N SER A 140 -13.23 -7.44 0.42
CA SER A 140 -12.54 -7.97 -0.74
C SER A 140 -11.12 -7.43 -0.85
N ALA A 141 -10.22 -8.21 -1.43
CA ALA A 141 -8.88 -7.78 -1.78
C ALA A 141 -8.47 -8.30 -3.15
N LEU A 142 -7.64 -7.52 -3.85
CA LEU A 142 -7.00 -7.90 -5.10
C LEU A 142 -5.50 -8.04 -4.89
N SER A 143 -4.92 -8.96 -5.64
CA SER A 143 -3.47 -9.16 -5.70
C SER A 143 -3.01 -9.33 -7.14
N GLY A 144 -1.95 -8.64 -7.54
CA GLY A 144 -1.37 -8.65 -8.88
C GLY A 144 0.06 -9.18 -8.83
N SER A 145 0.42 -9.99 -9.82
CA SER A 145 1.61 -10.85 -9.73
C SER A 145 2.44 -10.87 -11.02
N ARG A 146 3.68 -11.34 -10.85
CA ARG A 146 4.59 -11.71 -11.94
C ARG A 146 4.03 -12.82 -12.84
N ASP A 147 3.06 -13.59 -12.36
CA ASP A 147 2.36 -14.61 -13.15
C ASP A 147 1.31 -14.04 -14.12
N ASN A 148 1.27 -12.70 -14.29
CA ASN A 148 0.39 -11.96 -15.20
C ASN A 148 -1.09 -12.01 -14.81
N THR A 149 -1.44 -12.60 -13.66
CA THR A 149 -2.83 -12.67 -13.19
C THR A 149 -3.10 -11.69 -12.07
N LEU A 150 -4.39 -11.37 -11.89
CA LEU A 150 -4.89 -10.87 -10.62
C LEU A 150 -5.75 -11.93 -9.93
N LYS A 151 -5.78 -11.91 -8.60
CA LYS A 151 -6.68 -12.76 -7.81
C LYS A 151 -7.52 -11.90 -6.87
N LEU A 152 -8.84 -11.95 -7.07
CA LEU A 152 -9.82 -11.37 -6.16
C LEU A 152 -10.13 -12.38 -5.06
N ARG A 153 -10.11 -11.95 -3.81
CA ARG A 153 -10.36 -12.82 -2.64
C ARG A 153 -11.21 -12.14 -1.58
N GLY A 154 -11.92 -12.96 -0.82
CA GLY A 154 -12.55 -12.51 0.43
C GLY A 154 -11.49 -12.43 1.54
N VAL A 155 -11.37 -11.27 2.20
CA VAL A 155 -10.38 -11.04 3.27
C VAL A 155 -10.62 -11.96 4.47
N ALA A 156 -11.88 -12.04 4.92
CA ALA A 156 -12.25 -12.85 6.10
C ALA A 156 -12.18 -14.36 5.81
N SER A 157 -12.70 -14.79 4.66
CA SER A 157 -12.75 -16.21 4.28
C SER A 157 -11.40 -16.73 3.78
N GLY A 158 -10.57 -15.85 3.23
CA GLY A 158 -9.30 -16.19 2.59
C GLY A 158 -9.43 -16.85 1.22
N LYS A 159 -10.65 -17.14 0.77
CA LYS A 159 -10.92 -17.84 -0.48
C LYS A 159 -10.72 -16.93 -1.68
N VAL A 160 -10.13 -17.46 -2.74
CA VAL A 160 -10.13 -16.82 -4.06
C VAL A 160 -11.54 -16.88 -4.61
N ILE A 161 -12.08 -15.72 -4.97
CA ILE A 161 -13.41 -15.55 -5.57
C ILE A 161 -13.28 -15.65 -7.09
N ARG A 162 -12.30 -14.94 -7.66
CA ARG A 162 -12.05 -14.88 -9.11
C ARG A 162 -10.55 -14.82 -9.39
N ILE A 163 -10.12 -15.45 -10.47
CA ILE A 163 -8.84 -15.21 -11.13
C ILE A 163 -9.16 -14.32 -12.34
N LEU A 164 -8.44 -13.21 -12.47
CA LEU A 164 -8.62 -12.25 -13.56
C LEU A 164 -7.42 -12.39 -14.49
N GLU A 165 -7.70 -12.84 -15.71
CA GLU A 165 -6.73 -13.05 -16.78
C GLU A 165 -6.95 -11.98 -17.86
N GLY A 166 -5.87 -11.49 -18.45
CA GLY A 166 -5.95 -10.47 -19.50
C GLY A 166 -4.63 -9.73 -19.73
N HIS A 167 -3.82 -9.54 -18.69
CA HIS A 167 -2.47 -9.02 -18.84
C HIS A 167 -1.54 -10.06 -19.46
N SER A 168 -0.68 -9.63 -20.38
CA SER A 168 0.38 -10.45 -20.98
C SER A 168 1.72 -10.30 -20.25
N ASN A 169 1.79 -9.38 -19.29
CA ASN A 169 2.98 -9.04 -18.51
C ASN A 169 2.66 -8.94 -17.02
N SER A 170 3.72 -8.84 -16.20
CA SER A 170 3.61 -8.75 -14.75
C SER A 170 2.77 -7.55 -14.31
N VAL A 171 1.80 -7.80 -13.43
CA VAL A 171 0.89 -6.76 -12.92
C VAL A 171 1.59 -6.01 -11.78
N HIS A 172 1.72 -4.69 -11.91
CA HIS A 172 2.51 -3.85 -10.99
C HIS A 172 1.70 -2.85 -10.18
N SER A 173 0.44 -2.58 -10.54
CA SER A 173 -0.42 -1.66 -9.78
C SER A 173 -1.87 -2.10 -9.86
N ILE A 174 -2.62 -1.84 -8.77
CA ILE A 174 -4.04 -2.15 -8.63
C ILE A 174 -4.69 -1.00 -7.86
N ALA A 175 -5.85 -0.54 -8.34
CA ALA A 175 -6.68 0.40 -7.60
C ALA A 175 -8.15 -0.04 -7.67
N PHE A 176 -8.86 0.01 -6.53
CA PHE A 176 -10.31 -0.07 -6.52
C PHE A 176 -10.92 1.30 -6.79
N SER A 177 -12.07 1.33 -7.46
CA SER A 177 -12.90 2.53 -7.51
C SER A 177 -13.38 2.90 -6.11
N PRO A 178 -13.65 4.19 -5.81
CA PRO A 178 -14.10 4.61 -4.48
C PRO A 178 -15.37 3.92 -3.98
N ASN A 179 -16.25 3.50 -4.91
CA ASN A 179 -17.47 2.74 -4.59
C ASN A 179 -17.27 1.21 -4.54
N GLY A 180 -16.04 0.72 -4.77
CA GLY A 180 -15.68 -0.70 -4.75
C GLY A 180 -16.24 -1.55 -5.89
N ARG A 181 -17.00 -0.98 -6.83
CA ARG A 181 -17.65 -1.73 -7.92
C ARG A 181 -16.73 -2.06 -9.09
N ARG A 182 -15.62 -1.35 -9.22
CA ARG A 182 -14.64 -1.53 -10.29
C ARG A 182 -13.24 -1.58 -9.71
N ALA A 183 -12.32 -2.12 -10.49
CA ALA A 183 -10.90 -2.02 -10.21
C ALA A 183 -10.13 -1.74 -11.50
N ALA A 184 -9.00 -1.08 -11.42
CA ALA A 184 -8.05 -0.96 -12.52
C ALA A 184 -6.74 -1.66 -12.16
N SER A 185 -6.06 -2.20 -13.16
CA SER A 185 -4.72 -2.75 -13.00
C SER A 185 -3.82 -2.35 -14.14
N GLY A 186 -2.53 -2.15 -13.83
CA GLY A 186 -1.49 -1.82 -14.80
C GLY A 186 -0.38 -2.86 -14.82
N ASP A 187 0.11 -3.22 -15.99
CA ASP A 187 1.24 -4.15 -16.16
C ASP A 187 2.54 -3.47 -16.61
N LYS A 188 3.62 -4.26 -16.61
CA LYS A 188 4.98 -3.84 -16.99
C LYS A 188 5.09 -3.25 -18.41
N SER A 189 4.19 -3.63 -19.32
CA SER A 189 4.19 -3.12 -20.69
C SER A 189 3.42 -1.81 -20.86
N GLY A 190 2.87 -1.26 -19.77
CA GLY A 190 2.09 -0.04 -19.79
C GLY A 190 0.62 -0.26 -20.16
N VAL A 191 0.15 -1.51 -20.21
CA VAL A 191 -1.27 -1.80 -20.46
C VAL A 191 -2.04 -1.63 -19.15
N MET A 192 -3.14 -0.89 -19.22
CA MET A 192 -4.12 -0.79 -18.14
C MET A 192 -5.41 -1.55 -18.52
N ILE A 193 -5.94 -2.34 -17.60
CA ILE A 193 -7.23 -3.01 -17.75
C ILE A 193 -8.19 -2.50 -16.67
N LEU A 194 -9.41 -2.14 -17.07
CA LEU A 194 -10.52 -1.84 -16.18
C LEU A 194 -11.37 -3.10 -15.99
N TRP A 195 -11.60 -3.47 -14.74
CA TRP A 195 -12.40 -4.60 -14.30
C TRP A 195 -13.69 -4.10 -13.67
N GLY A 196 -14.81 -4.72 -14.01
CA GLY A 196 -16.12 -4.40 -13.46
C GLY A 196 -17.19 -5.27 -14.10
N GLU A 197 -18.40 -5.14 -13.59
CA GLU A 197 -19.60 -5.55 -14.32
C GLU A 197 -19.99 -4.43 -15.30
N GLU A 198 -20.71 -4.79 -16.38
CA GLU A 198 -21.25 -3.83 -17.35
C GLU A 198 -22.15 -2.78 -16.68
#